data_AF-A0A970S3M2-F1
#
_entry.id   AF-A0A970S3M2-F1
#
_cell.length_a   1.000
_cell.length_b   1.000
_cell.length_c   1.000
_cell.angle_alpha   90.00
_cell.angle_beta   90.00
_cell.angle_gamma   90.00
#
_symmetry.space_group_name_H-M   'P 1'
#
loop_
_entity.id
_entity.type
_entity.pdbx_description
1 polymer ?
#
loop_
_entity_poly.entity_id
_entity_poly.type
_entity_poly.pdbx_seq_one_letter_code
_entity_poly.pdbx_strand_id
1 'polypeptide(L)'
;MSTKFINICPSCGNEMSITTLSCKNCGIDIKGDFEIPAGNSTLSLSDNELSFLKLFLKHEGNITKIQGELGIGYFAVKGKLKTLNIKLGNEMEVGMENYKEKVESTGKGLPSQRIIGLLNEMGGSSECQMLRGEPLKIWLTEEGVRNSGFPELVCKWEIFDAIVEKAKELGGRMYRGDSAAQNGAKIGSKQLPLDTIDAFISIKFYGNEEGKSTLRRSTYYAAILAWAEICSNRRSDGNGGYIEICPKWMN
;
A
#
# COMPACT_ATOMS: atom_id res chain seq x y z
N MET A 1 -26.08 4.91 32.84
CA MET A 1 -24.64 4.97 32.55
C MET A 1 -24.33 3.92 31.50
N SER A 2 -23.83 4.29 30.33
CA SER A 2 -23.43 3.34 29.29
C SER A 2 -22.01 2.88 29.62
N THR A 3 -21.86 1.66 30.13
CA THR A 3 -20.56 1.08 30.39
C THR A 3 -19.89 0.78 29.05
N LYS A 4 -18.70 1.35 28.83
CA LYS A 4 -17.90 1.12 27.63
C LYS A 4 -17.65 -0.38 27.48
N PHE A 5 -17.87 -0.91 26.28
CA PHE A 5 -17.54 -2.30 25.98
C PHE A 5 -16.03 -2.50 26.15
N ILE A 6 -15.62 -3.44 27.01
CA ILE A 6 -14.22 -3.75 27.24
C ILE A 6 -13.91 -4.98 26.39
N ASN A 7 -13.08 -4.82 25.37
CA ASN A 7 -12.67 -5.88 24.45
C ASN A 7 -11.20 -6.28 24.60
N ILE A 8 -10.47 -5.64 25.50
CA ILE A 8 -9.06 -5.92 25.80
C ILE A 8 -8.92 -6.17 27.30
N CYS A 9 -8.18 -7.21 27.66
CA CYS A 9 -7.91 -7.57 29.04
C CYS A 9 -6.99 -6.52 29.70
N PRO A 10 -7.42 -5.83 30.76
CA PRO A 10 -6.60 -4.80 31.41
C PRO A 10 -5.37 -5.38 32.15
N SER A 11 -5.31 -6.70 32.35
CA SER A 11 -4.21 -7.38 33.02
C SER A 11 -3.09 -7.77 32.04
N CYS A 12 -3.43 -8.31 30.87
CA CYS A 12 -2.45 -8.89 29.95
C CYS A 12 -2.49 -8.31 28.51
N GLY A 13 -3.46 -7.47 28.18
CA GLY A 13 -3.58 -6.86 26.85
C GLY A 13 -4.17 -7.77 25.76
N ASN A 14 -4.50 -9.03 26.06
CA ASN A 14 -5.14 -9.93 25.09
C ASN A 14 -6.62 -9.56 24.85
N GLU A 15 -7.16 -9.99 23.71
CA GLU A 15 -8.59 -9.82 23.39
C GLU A 15 -9.49 -10.58 24.38
N MET A 16 -10.64 -9.97 24.72
CA MET A 16 -11.68 -10.61 25.51
C MET A 16 -12.86 -11.03 24.63
N SER A 17 -13.42 -12.21 24.89
CA SER A 17 -14.61 -12.72 24.23
C SER A 17 -15.88 -12.47 25.04
N ILE A 18 -17.02 -12.36 24.36
CA ILE A 18 -18.33 -12.36 25.02
C ILE A 18 -18.69 -13.83 25.30
N THR A 19 -18.97 -14.15 26.56
CA THR A 19 -19.31 -15.52 26.98
C THR A 19 -20.74 -15.68 27.49
N THR A 20 -21.46 -14.56 27.70
CA THR A 20 -22.83 -14.57 28.22
C THR A 20 -23.64 -13.39 27.67
N LEU A 21 -24.83 -13.68 27.16
CA LEU A 21 -25.84 -12.69 26.77
C LEU A 21 -27.05 -12.80 27.70
N SER A 22 -27.39 -11.70 28.37
CA SER A 22 -28.50 -11.66 29.32
C SER A 22 -29.66 -10.81 28.80
N CYS A 23 -30.85 -11.39 28.70
CA CYS A 23 -32.06 -10.66 28.36
C CYS A 23 -32.63 -9.95 29.59
N LYS A 24 -32.61 -8.62 29.60
CA LYS A 24 -33.16 -7.82 30.71
C LYS A 24 -34.68 -7.91 30.86
N ASN A 25 -35.39 -8.38 29.84
CA ASN A 25 -36.85 -8.48 29.84
C ASN A 25 -37.35 -9.80 30.45
N CYS A 26 -36.76 -10.93 30.08
CA CYS A 26 -37.21 -12.25 30.54
C CYS A 26 -36.20 -12.98 31.45
N GLY A 27 -35.02 -12.41 31.68
CA GLY A 27 -34.01 -12.98 32.59
C GLY A 27 -33.26 -14.18 32.05
N ILE A 28 -33.43 -14.55 30.77
CA ILE A 28 -32.65 -15.62 30.15
C ILE A 28 -31.20 -15.21 30.02
N ASP A 29 -30.31 -16.11 30.46
CA ASP A 29 -28.88 -16.07 30.17
C ASP A 29 -28.54 -17.14 29.12
N ILE A 30 -27.95 -16.69 28.03
CA ILE A 30 -27.40 -17.56 26.98
C ILE A 30 -25.89 -17.57 27.16
N LYS A 31 -25.32 -18.76 27.42
CA LYS A 31 -23.88 -18.96 27.58
C LYS A 31 -23.29 -19.66 26.36
N GLY A 32 -22.11 -19.25 25.95
CA GLY A 32 -21.37 -19.83 24.83
C GLY A 32 -20.24 -18.90 24.42
N ASP A 33 -19.33 -19.38 23.57
CA ASP A 33 -18.32 -18.52 22.97
C ASP A 33 -18.94 -17.76 21.81
N PHE A 34 -19.30 -16.50 22.07
CA PHE A 34 -19.90 -15.65 21.05
C PHE A 34 -18.78 -14.95 20.28
N GLU A 35 -18.71 -15.23 18.98
CA GLU A 35 -17.86 -14.46 18.09
C GLU A 35 -18.36 -13.02 18.02
N ILE A 36 -17.48 -12.09 18.39
CA ILE A 36 -17.61 -10.72 17.91
C ILE A 36 -17.17 -10.80 16.46
N PRO A 37 -18.00 -10.43 15.46
CA PRO A 37 -17.60 -10.50 14.07
C PRO A 37 -16.30 -9.71 13.88
N ALA A 38 -15.19 -10.41 13.69
CA ALA A 38 -13.89 -9.80 13.48
C ALA A 38 -13.94 -9.04 12.16
N GLY A 39 -13.52 -7.77 12.18
CA GLY A 39 -13.33 -6.96 10.98
C GLY A 39 -14.54 -6.14 10.49
N ASN A 40 -15.79 -6.45 10.87
CA ASN A 40 -16.99 -5.80 10.30
C ASN A 40 -18.03 -5.43 11.36
N SER A 41 -17.61 -4.80 12.47
CA SER A 41 -18.52 -4.45 13.57
C SER A 41 -18.23 -3.06 14.12
N THR A 42 -19.28 -2.27 14.36
CA THR A 42 -19.23 -0.93 15.00
C THR A 42 -18.50 -0.94 16.35
N LEU A 43 -18.33 -2.13 16.96
CA LEU A 43 -17.62 -2.35 18.22
C LEU A 43 -16.09 -2.14 18.11
N SER A 44 -15.52 -2.06 16.91
CA SER A 44 -14.09 -1.83 16.68
C SER A 44 -13.70 -0.35 16.49
N LEU A 45 -14.69 0.56 16.45
CA LEU A 45 -14.44 2.00 16.25
C LEU A 45 -14.00 2.66 17.56
N SER A 46 -12.93 3.46 17.49
CA SER A 46 -12.56 4.37 18.59
C SER A 46 -13.61 5.46 18.80
N ASP A 47 -13.59 6.12 19.97
CA ASP A 47 -14.51 7.23 20.26
C ASP A 47 -14.43 8.36 19.22
N ASN A 48 -13.22 8.64 18.72
CA ASN A 48 -12.97 9.65 17.70
C ASN A 48 -13.57 9.25 16.35
N GLU A 49 -13.47 7.97 15.98
CA GLU A 49 -14.03 7.42 14.74
C GLU A 49 -15.56 7.39 14.78
N LEU A 50 -16.13 6.97 15.92
CA LEU A 50 -17.58 7.00 16.13
C LEU A 50 -18.12 8.43 16.12
N SER A 51 -17.39 9.38 16.71
CA SER A 51 -17.76 10.80 16.68
C SER A 51 -17.72 11.37 15.27
N PHE A 52 -16.69 11.00 14.49
CA PHE A 52 -16.61 11.39 13.07
C PHE A 52 -17.75 10.79 12.25
N LEU A 53 -18.12 9.51 12.47
CA LEU A 53 -19.26 8.87 11.80
C LEU A 53 -20.58 9.59 12.13
N LYS A 54 -20.81 9.93 13.40
CA LYS A 54 -21.98 10.71 13.82
C LYS A 54 -22.01 12.09 13.15
N LEU A 55 -20.87 12.77 13.06
CA LEU A 55 -20.76 14.05 12.39
C LEU A 55 -21.04 13.94 10.89
N PHE A 56 -20.53 12.89 10.24
CA PHE A 56 -20.79 12.64 8.83
C PHE A 56 -22.29 12.44 8.57
N LEU A 57 -22.97 11.64 9.41
CA LEU A 57 -24.41 11.43 9.33
C LEU A 57 -25.21 12.69 9.65
N LYS A 58 -24.80 13.48 10.66
CA LYS A 58 -25.40 14.78 11.02
C LYS A 58 -25.46 15.74 9.83
N HIS A 59 -24.44 15.71 8.97
CA HIS A 59 -24.37 16.54 7.76
C HIS A 59 -24.82 15.83 6.49
N GLU A 60 -25.42 14.64 6.60
CA GLU A 60 -25.90 13.84 5.47
C GLU A 60 -24.82 13.61 4.40
N GLY A 61 -23.57 13.47 4.85
CA GLY A 61 -22.41 13.29 3.99
C GLY A 61 -21.93 14.54 3.24
N ASN A 62 -22.45 15.74 3.55
CA ASN A 62 -21.98 16.98 2.95
C ASN A 62 -20.55 17.33 3.43
N ILE A 63 -19.56 17.02 2.58
CA ILE A 63 -18.14 17.18 2.91
C ILE A 63 -17.79 18.65 3.21
N THR A 64 -18.37 19.62 2.52
CA THR A 64 -18.07 21.05 2.75
C THR A 64 -18.47 21.50 4.15
N LYS A 65 -19.65 21.07 4.64
CA LYS A 65 -20.09 21.35 6.00
C LYS A 65 -19.20 20.67 7.04
N ILE A 66 -18.78 19.44 6.77
CA ILE A 66 -17.88 18.68 7.64
C ILE A 66 -16.49 19.33 7.70
N GLN A 67 -15.96 19.81 6.57
CA GLN A 67 -14.72 20.56 6.53
C GLN A 67 -14.80 21.83 7.38
N GLY A 68 -15.92 22.55 7.29
CA GLY A 68 -16.17 23.75 8.10
C GLY A 68 -16.25 23.45 9.60
N GLU A 69 -16.94 22.37 10.00
CA GLU A 69 -17.08 22.01 11.43
C GLU A 69 -15.79 21.44 12.03
N LEU A 70 -14.97 20.71 11.25
CA LEU A 70 -13.71 20.12 11.72
C LEU A 70 -12.48 21.01 11.49
N GLY A 71 -12.58 22.05 10.65
CA GLY A 71 -11.43 22.87 10.25
C GLY A 71 -10.37 22.11 9.45
N ILE A 72 -10.74 21.02 8.77
CA ILE A 72 -9.82 20.18 7.99
C ILE A 72 -10.11 20.23 6.49
N GLY A 73 -9.08 19.99 5.68
CA GLY A 73 -9.19 19.96 4.22
C GLY A 73 -10.01 18.77 3.69
N TYR A 74 -10.51 18.90 2.46
CA TYR A 74 -11.32 17.88 1.77
C TYR A 74 -10.67 16.48 1.78
N PHE A 75 -9.36 16.42 1.49
CA PHE A 75 -8.60 15.17 1.48
C PHE A 75 -8.52 14.52 2.87
N ALA A 76 -8.45 15.31 3.94
CA ALA A 76 -8.44 14.79 5.31
C ALA A 76 -9.81 14.19 5.71
N VAL A 77 -10.92 14.81 5.29
CA VAL A 77 -12.26 14.24 5.47
C VAL A 77 -12.40 12.93 4.70
N LYS A 78 -11.98 12.90 3.42
CA LYS A 78 -11.99 11.68 2.59
C LYS A 78 -11.12 10.57 3.18
N GLY A 79 -9.96 10.90 3.73
CA GLY A 79 -9.08 9.95 4.41
C GLY A 79 -9.77 9.28 5.59
N LYS A 80 -10.39 10.06 6.48
CA LYS A 80 -11.16 9.55 7.63
C LYS A 80 -12.34 8.66 7.19
N LEU A 81 -13.05 9.02 6.13
CA LEU A 81 -14.14 8.21 5.58
C LEU A 81 -13.67 6.87 5.04
N LYS A 82 -12.53 6.87 4.32
CA LYS A 82 -11.94 5.65 3.79
C LYS A 82 -11.53 4.70 4.93
N THR A 83 -10.87 5.22 5.97
CA THR A 83 -10.52 4.43 7.16
C THR A 83 -11.76 3.82 7.82
N LEU A 84 -12.85 4.58 7.94
CA LEU A 84 -14.11 4.06 8.47
C LEU A 84 -14.73 2.99 7.57
N ASN A 85 -14.77 3.19 6.26
CA ASN A 85 -15.33 2.21 5.32
C ASN A 85 -14.57 0.88 5.38
N ILE A 86 -13.25 0.93 5.54
CA ILE A 86 -12.42 -0.24 5.77
C ILE A 86 -12.79 -0.93 7.09
N LYS A 87 -12.80 -0.19 8.21
CA LYS A 87 -13.08 -0.75 9.54
C LYS A 87 -14.51 -1.29 9.70
N LEU A 88 -15.44 -0.78 8.91
CA LEU A 88 -16.84 -1.22 8.88
C LEU A 88 -17.08 -2.35 7.86
N GLY A 89 -16.08 -2.74 7.07
CA GLY A 89 -16.22 -3.79 6.06
C GLY A 89 -16.96 -3.37 4.79
N ASN A 90 -17.21 -2.07 4.60
CA ASN A 90 -17.87 -1.53 3.40
C ASN A 90 -16.91 -1.49 2.21
N GLU A 91 -15.63 -1.31 2.48
CA GLU A 91 -14.54 -1.40 1.51
C GLU A 91 -13.52 -2.40 2.02
N MET A 92 -13.04 -3.29 1.16
CA MET A 92 -11.85 -4.06 1.48
C MET A 92 -10.63 -3.14 1.35
N GLU A 93 -9.62 -3.31 2.22
CA GLU A 93 -8.29 -2.76 1.95
C GLU A 93 -7.67 -3.47 0.75
N VAL A 94 -8.04 -3.01 -0.44
CA VAL A 94 -7.47 -3.49 -1.69
C VAL A 94 -5.95 -3.26 -1.64
N GLY A 95 -5.18 -4.36 -1.58
CA GLY A 95 -3.72 -4.33 -1.49
C GLY A 95 -3.09 -4.47 -0.10
N MET A 96 -3.85 -4.71 0.99
CA MET A 96 -3.28 -4.99 2.34
C MET A 96 -3.25 -6.47 2.72
N GLU A 97 -3.56 -7.36 1.77
CA GLU A 97 -3.34 -8.80 1.93
C GLU A 97 -1.88 -9.10 2.31
N ASN A 98 -1.68 -9.87 3.37
CA ASN A 98 -0.37 -10.21 3.91
C ASN A 98 0.47 -9.00 4.38
N TYR A 99 -0.19 -7.89 4.75
CA TYR A 99 0.45 -6.74 5.38
C TYR A 99 1.25 -7.15 6.62
N LYS A 100 2.40 -6.50 6.80
CA LYS A 100 3.28 -6.62 7.96
C LYS A 100 3.55 -5.24 8.52
N GLU A 101 3.42 -5.08 9.83
CA GLU A 101 3.88 -3.86 10.52
C GLU A 101 5.41 -3.74 10.47
N LYS A 102 6.09 -4.90 10.48
CA LYS A 102 7.55 -4.99 10.42
C LYS A 102 7.99 -6.32 9.80
N VAL A 103 9.06 -6.29 9.02
CA VAL A 103 9.77 -7.50 8.55
C VAL A 103 11.25 -7.41 8.89
N GLU A 104 11.88 -8.54 9.15
CA GLU A 104 13.33 -8.56 9.36
C GLU A 104 14.06 -8.28 8.04
N SER A 105 15.14 -7.50 8.12
CA SER A 105 16.00 -7.21 6.98
C SER A 105 17.35 -7.88 7.22
N THR A 106 17.67 -8.88 6.41
CA THR A 106 18.97 -9.57 6.48
C THR A 106 19.96 -8.90 5.51
N GLY A 107 21.10 -8.45 6.04
CA GLY A 107 22.18 -7.81 5.27
C GLY A 107 22.19 -6.27 5.32
N LYS A 108 23.10 -5.64 4.55
CA LYS A 108 23.25 -4.18 4.43
C LYS A 108 23.63 -3.76 3.01
N GLY A 109 23.16 -2.57 2.60
CA GLY A 109 23.56 -1.91 1.35
C GLY A 109 22.69 -2.16 0.11
N LEU A 110 21.63 -2.98 0.22
CA LEU A 110 20.73 -3.24 -0.91
C LEU A 110 19.55 -2.24 -0.98
N PRO A 111 19.06 -1.93 -2.20
CA PRO A 111 17.82 -1.18 -2.42
C PRO A 111 16.64 -1.70 -1.60
N SER A 112 16.40 -3.02 -1.63
CA SER A 112 15.34 -3.69 -0.89
C SER A 112 15.42 -3.42 0.62
N GLN A 113 16.61 -3.52 1.20
CA GLN A 113 16.84 -3.28 2.63
C GLN A 113 16.56 -1.82 3.03
N ARG A 114 16.89 -0.86 2.16
CA ARG A 114 16.54 0.55 2.40
C ARG A 114 15.02 0.73 2.43
N ILE A 115 14.30 0.13 1.48
CA ILE A 115 12.84 0.22 1.40
C ILE A 115 12.21 -0.45 2.63
N ILE A 116 12.68 -1.64 3.01
CA ILE A 116 12.25 -2.35 4.23
C ILE A 116 12.47 -1.48 5.47
N GLY A 117 13.66 -0.89 5.62
CA GLY A 117 13.99 -0.03 6.76
C GLY A 117 13.04 1.16 6.88
N LEU A 118 12.78 1.86 5.77
CA LEU A 118 11.83 2.98 5.74
C LEU A 118 10.41 2.54 6.08
N LEU A 119 9.93 1.44 5.50
CA LEU A 119 8.57 0.95 5.80
C LEU A 119 8.46 0.49 7.25
N ASN A 120 9.46 -0.21 7.78
CA ASN A 120 9.50 -0.62 9.19
C ASN A 120 9.42 0.59 10.14
N GLU A 121 10.15 1.67 9.84
CA GLU A 121 10.11 2.92 10.62
C GLU A 121 8.72 3.60 10.57
N MET A 122 7.95 3.34 9.52
CA MET A 122 6.61 3.89 9.29
C MET A 122 5.48 2.91 9.66
N GLY A 123 5.79 1.85 10.42
CA GLY A 123 4.79 0.84 10.80
C GLY A 123 4.23 0.09 9.59
N GLY A 124 5.09 -0.26 8.63
CA GLY A 124 4.77 -1.13 7.50
C GLY A 124 3.97 -0.49 6.37
N SER A 125 3.66 0.81 6.41
CA SER A 125 2.90 1.47 5.35
C SER A 125 3.34 2.91 5.11
N SER A 126 3.17 3.38 3.88
CA SER A 126 3.47 4.76 3.51
C SER A 126 2.73 5.18 2.23
N GLU A 127 3.04 6.37 1.75
CA GLU A 127 2.57 6.91 0.47
C GLU A 127 3.75 7.47 -0.31
N CYS A 128 3.87 7.06 -1.58
CA CYS A 128 4.82 7.61 -2.53
C CYS A 128 4.10 8.38 -3.65
N GLN A 129 4.87 9.16 -4.43
CA GLN A 129 4.33 9.98 -5.49
C GLN A 129 4.54 9.30 -6.85
N MET A 130 3.45 9.12 -7.60
CA MET A 130 3.51 8.72 -9.00
C MET A 130 4.09 9.86 -9.86
N LEU A 131 4.48 9.55 -11.09
CA LEU A 131 5.14 10.50 -11.99
C LEU A 131 4.32 11.76 -12.32
N ARG A 132 2.99 11.67 -12.26
CA ARG A 132 2.09 12.81 -12.47
C ARG A 132 1.63 13.45 -11.15
N GLY A 133 2.16 13.01 -10.02
CA GLY A 133 1.85 13.52 -8.69
C GLY A 133 0.64 12.88 -8.04
N GLU A 134 0.07 11.81 -8.62
CA GLU A 134 -0.95 11.05 -7.92
C GLU A 134 -0.31 10.29 -6.74
N PRO A 135 -0.96 10.28 -5.56
CA PRO A 135 -0.50 9.49 -4.44
C PRO A 135 -0.65 7.98 -4.74
N LEU A 136 0.37 7.21 -4.41
CA LEU A 136 0.37 5.75 -4.43
C LEU A 136 0.60 5.25 -3.00
N LYS A 137 -0.40 4.59 -2.42
CA LYS A 137 -0.23 3.94 -1.12
C LYS A 137 0.57 2.66 -1.29
N ILE A 138 1.43 2.39 -0.33
CA ILE A 138 2.30 1.22 -0.32
C ILE A 138 2.29 0.52 1.02
N TRP A 139 2.37 -0.81 0.99
CA TRP A 139 2.29 -1.67 2.16
C TRP A 139 3.36 -2.74 2.13
N LEU A 140 3.99 -2.93 3.28
CA LEU A 140 5.01 -3.92 3.52
C LEU A 140 4.39 -5.32 3.57
N THR A 141 5.03 -6.27 2.88
CA THR A 141 4.75 -7.70 3.01
C THR A 141 6.06 -8.46 3.24
N GLU A 142 5.97 -9.76 3.52
CA GLU A 142 7.16 -10.61 3.67
C GLU A 142 8.01 -10.63 2.38
N GLU A 143 7.36 -10.69 1.21
CA GLU A 143 8.01 -10.89 -0.08
C GLU A 143 8.32 -9.60 -0.85
N GLY A 144 7.75 -8.46 -0.45
CA GLY A 144 7.88 -7.22 -1.19
C GLY A 144 7.01 -6.07 -0.70
N VAL A 145 6.64 -5.22 -1.65
CA VAL A 145 5.76 -4.06 -1.43
C VAL A 145 4.49 -4.20 -2.27
N ARG A 146 3.32 -4.20 -1.63
CA ARG A 146 2.04 -4.02 -2.31
C ARG A 146 1.73 -2.55 -2.50
N ASN A 147 0.85 -2.24 -3.45
CA ASN A 147 0.55 -0.86 -3.82
C ASN A 147 -0.92 -0.68 -4.26
N SER A 148 -1.45 0.54 -4.09
CA SER A 148 -2.87 0.81 -4.39
C SER A 148 -3.20 0.95 -5.88
N GLY A 149 -2.21 1.08 -6.75
CA GLY A 149 -2.41 1.29 -8.19
C GLY A 149 -2.46 -0.01 -9.00
N PHE A 150 -1.84 -1.07 -8.48
CA PHE A 150 -1.92 -2.43 -8.99
C PHE A 150 -1.95 -3.41 -7.80
N PRO A 151 -3.13 -3.64 -7.23
CA PRO A 151 -3.30 -4.37 -5.96
C PRO A 151 -2.74 -5.78 -5.95
N GLU A 152 -2.85 -6.49 -7.07
CA GLU A 152 -2.41 -7.88 -7.27
C GLU A 152 -0.90 -7.99 -7.46
N LEU A 153 -0.22 -6.86 -7.72
CA LEU A 153 1.23 -6.82 -7.88
C LEU A 153 1.92 -6.64 -6.53
N VAL A 154 2.64 -7.68 -6.12
CA VAL A 154 3.71 -7.55 -5.13
C VAL A 154 4.99 -7.14 -5.85
N CYS A 155 5.51 -5.96 -5.55
CA CYS A 155 6.83 -5.52 -5.99
C CYS A 155 7.89 -6.27 -5.16
N LYS A 156 8.38 -7.40 -5.66
CA LYS A 156 9.25 -8.31 -4.89
C LYS A 156 10.61 -7.67 -4.57
N TRP A 157 11.16 -8.01 -3.40
CA TRP A 157 12.45 -7.49 -2.93
C TRP A 157 13.58 -7.69 -3.94
N GLU A 158 13.73 -8.92 -4.44
CA GLU A 158 14.76 -9.30 -5.42
C GLU A 158 14.69 -8.48 -6.73
N ILE A 159 13.51 -8.00 -7.10
CA ILE A 159 13.30 -7.24 -8.33
C ILE A 159 13.75 -5.79 -8.14
N PHE A 160 13.57 -5.19 -6.95
CA PHE A 160 14.14 -3.87 -6.65
C PHE A 160 15.66 -3.87 -6.80
N ASP A 161 16.32 -4.89 -6.24
CA ASP A 161 17.77 -5.01 -6.27
C ASP A 161 18.26 -5.20 -7.72
N ALA A 162 17.62 -6.10 -8.48
CA ALA A 162 17.98 -6.35 -9.87
C ALA A 162 17.73 -5.17 -10.80
N ILE A 163 16.69 -4.35 -10.57
CA ILE A 163 16.46 -3.13 -11.36
C ILE A 163 17.59 -2.14 -11.15
N VAL A 164 18.00 -1.91 -9.90
CA VAL A 164 19.07 -0.95 -9.59
C VAL A 164 20.40 -1.45 -10.11
N GLU A 165 20.72 -2.74 -9.93
CA GLU A 165 21.91 -3.38 -10.51
C GLU A 165 21.92 -3.20 -12.03
N LYS A 166 20.81 -3.50 -12.71
CA LYS A 166 20.73 -3.34 -14.17
C LYS A 166 20.89 -1.88 -14.60
N ALA A 167 20.32 -0.94 -13.86
CA ALA A 167 20.49 0.47 -14.13
C ALA A 167 21.95 0.93 -13.96
N LYS A 168 22.70 0.39 -12.98
CA LYS A 168 24.15 0.66 -12.82
C LYS A 168 24.93 0.16 -14.04
N GLU A 169 24.66 -1.05 -14.52
CA GLU A 169 25.29 -1.61 -15.72
C GLU A 169 25.08 -0.72 -16.95
N LEU A 170 23.93 -0.04 -17.03
CA LEU A 170 23.57 0.88 -18.11
C LEU A 170 24.12 2.31 -17.91
N GLY A 171 25.04 2.51 -16.97
CA GLY A 171 25.62 3.82 -16.67
C GLY A 171 24.77 4.71 -15.76
N GLY A 172 23.90 4.10 -14.96
CA GLY A 172 23.07 4.77 -13.96
C GLY A 172 21.69 5.22 -14.44
N ARG A 173 21.37 5.05 -15.73
CA ARG A 173 20.05 5.40 -16.30
C ARG A 173 19.38 4.16 -16.91
N MET A 174 18.10 3.97 -16.61
CA MET A 174 17.30 2.87 -17.17
C MET A 174 15.89 3.34 -17.53
N TYR A 175 15.46 3.09 -18.75
CA TYR A 175 14.09 3.42 -19.20
C TYR A 175 13.06 2.48 -18.57
N ARG A 176 11.86 2.99 -18.28
CA ARG A 176 10.83 2.19 -17.62
C ARG A 176 10.14 1.20 -18.57
N GLY A 177 9.80 1.65 -19.78
CA GLY A 177 8.99 0.88 -20.74
C GLY A 177 7.47 0.99 -20.53
N ASP A 178 7.02 1.79 -19.56
CA ASP A 178 5.64 1.78 -19.07
C ASP A 178 4.59 2.12 -20.14
N SER A 179 4.87 3.11 -20.99
CA SER A 179 3.98 3.47 -22.09
C SER A 179 3.95 2.40 -23.19
N ALA A 180 5.09 1.77 -23.48
CA ALA A 180 5.18 0.78 -24.55
C ALA A 180 4.47 -0.53 -24.14
N ALA A 181 4.67 -0.98 -22.90
CA ALA A 181 3.97 -2.11 -22.32
C ALA A 181 2.45 -1.89 -22.30
N GLN A 182 2.00 -0.69 -21.89
CA GLN A 182 0.57 -0.34 -21.89
C GLN A 182 -0.07 -0.41 -23.28
N ASN A 183 0.69 -0.05 -24.31
CA ASN A 183 0.23 -0.07 -25.70
C ASN A 183 0.46 -1.43 -26.40
N GLY A 184 0.84 -2.48 -25.64
CA GLY A 184 0.99 -3.83 -26.17
C GLY A 184 2.22 -4.05 -27.05
N ALA A 185 3.24 -3.19 -26.96
CA ALA A 185 4.51 -3.41 -27.63
C ALA A 185 5.12 -4.75 -27.25
N LYS A 186 5.88 -5.35 -28.18
CA LYS A 186 6.51 -6.66 -27.97
C LYS A 186 7.88 -6.49 -27.34
N ILE A 187 8.19 -7.33 -26.36
CA ILE A 187 9.51 -7.38 -25.73
C ILE A 187 10.57 -7.60 -26.83
N GLY A 188 11.63 -6.78 -26.81
CA GLY A 188 12.69 -6.79 -27.81
C GLY A 188 12.41 -5.91 -29.04
N SER A 189 11.22 -5.30 -29.16
CA SER A 189 10.94 -4.35 -30.24
C SER A 189 11.65 -3.02 -30.02
N LYS A 190 11.72 -2.18 -31.06
CA LYS A 190 12.25 -0.81 -30.97
C LYS A 190 11.55 0.03 -29.89
N GLN A 191 10.27 -0.24 -29.62
CA GLN A 191 9.48 0.49 -28.62
C GLN A 191 9.62 -0.09 -27.20
N LEU A 192 9.97 -1.38 -27.07
CA LEU A 192 10.19 -2.04 -25.77
C LEU A 192 11.51 -2.84 -25.78
N PRO A 193 12.67 -2.16 -25.82
CA PRO A 193 13.97 -2.82 -25.75
C PRO A 193 14.17 -3.61 -24.46
N LEU A 194 15.07 -4.61 -24.51
CA LEU A 194 15.33 -5.55 -23.40
C LEU A 194 15.91 -4.90 -22.14
N ASP A 195 16.52 -3.72 -22.29
CA ASP A 195 17.09 -2.94 -21.20
C ASP A 195 16.09 -1.97 -20.55
N THR A 196 14.83 -1.97 -20.97
CA THR A 196 13.76 -1.30 -20.23
C THR A 196 13.34 -2.13 -19.02
N ILE A 197 12.90 -1.48 -17.94
CA ILE A 197 12.48 -2.17 -16.70
C ILE A 197 11.39 -3.20 -17.01
N ASP A 198 10.32 -2.83 -17.72
CA ASP A 198 9.22 -3.76 -18.02
C ASP A 198 9.68 -4.97 -18.83
N ALA A 199 10.54 -4.80 -19.84
CA ALA A 199 11.08 -5.92 -20.61
C ALA A 199 11.99 -6.81 -19.76
N PHE A 200 12.96 -6.20 -19.09
CA PHE A 200 13.95 -6.86 -18.25
C PHE A 200 13.29 -7.71 -17.17
N ILE A 201 12.40 -7.13 -16.37
CA ILE A 201 11.77 -7.89 -15.28
C ILE A 201 10.81 -8.94 -15.81
N SER A 202 10.15 -8.68 -16.94
CA SER A 202 9.21 -9.62 -17.53
C SER A 202 9.90 -10.92 -17.96
N ILE A 203 11.10 -10.83 -18.55
CA ILE A 203 11.89 -12.02 -18.90
C ILE A 203 12.46 -12.65 -17.63
N LYS A 204 13.16 -11.85 -16.81
CA LYS A 204 13.97 -12.39 -15.71
C LYS A 204 13.14 -12.97 -14.56
N PHE A 205 11.96 -12.42 -14.27
CA PHE A 205 11.19 -12.75 -13.06
C PHE A 205 9.76 -13.23 -13.31
N TYR A 206 9.21 -13.02 -14.51
CA TYR A 206 7.84 -13.41 -14.84
C TYR A 206 7.74 -14.46 -15.95
N GLY A 207 8.88 -15.08 -16.35
CA GLY A 207 8.91 -16.20 -17.29
C GLY A 207 8.41 -15.86 -18.69
N ASN A 208 8.43 -14.58 -19.07
CA ASN A 208 8.04 -14.14 -20.40
C ASN A 208 9.23 -14.23 -21.38
N GLU A 209 8.95 -14.09 -22.67
CA GLU A 209 9.95 -14.24 -23.73
C GLU A 209 9.87 -13.09 -24.75
N GLU A 210 10.93 -12.92 -25.55
CA GLU A 210 10.96 -11.95 -26.64
C GLU A 210 9.79 -12.18 -27.63
N GLY A 211 9.29 -11.09 -28.20
CA GLY A 211 8.14 -11.14 -29.11
C GLY A 211 6.76 -11.20 -28.42
N LYS A 212 6.68 -11.39 -27.09
CA LYS A 212 5.43 -11.32 -26.33
C LYS A 212 5.17 -9.91 -25.80
N SER A 213 3.91 -9.62 -25.44
CA SER A 213 3.55 -8.43 -24.69
C SER A 213 3.74 -8.66 -23.19
N THR A 214 3.88 -7.58 -22.42
CA THR A 214 4.00 -7.64 -20.96
C THR A 214 3.09 -6.61 -20.27
N LEU A 215 2.93 -6.76 -18.96
CA LEU A 215 2.18 -5.82 -18.14
C LEU A 215 3.04 -4.61 -17.77
N ARG A 216 2.39 -3.45 -17.64
CA ARG A 216 2.99 -2.22 -17.13
C ARG A 216 3.22 -2.34 -15.62
N ARG A 217 4.43 -2.69 -15.20
CA ARG A 217 4.83 -2.84 -13.79
C ARG A 217 5.89 -1.83 -13.36
N SER A 218 6.72 -1.39 -14.30
CA SER A 218 7.87 -0.51 -14.09
C SER A 218 7.55 0.80 -13.35
N THR A 219 6.35 1.36 -13.57
CA THR A 219 5.94 2.62 -12.92
C THR A 219 5.85 2.51 -11.40
N TYR A 220 5.48 1.35 -10.86
CA TYR A 220 5.35 1.12 -9.42
C TYR A 220 6.72 0.95 -8.77
N TYR A 221 7.58 0.13 -9.37
CA TYR A 221 8.98 0.00 -8.95
C TYR A 221 9.70 1.35 -8.97
N ALA A 222 9.55 2.13 -10.05
CA ALA A 222 10.19 3.43 -10.17
C ALA A 222 9.69 4.44 -9.11
N ALA A 223 8.39 4.44 -8.79
CA ALA A 223 7.83 5.32 -7.75
C ALA A 223 8.37 4.95 -6.36
N ILE A 224 8.42 3.67 -6.02
CA ILE A 224 8.91 3.18 -4.72
C ILE A 224 10.42 3.42 -4.56
N LEU A 225 11.22 3.13 -5.59
CA LEU A 225 12.66 3.42 -5.60
C LEU A 225 12.95 4.92 -5.42
N ALA A 226 12.15 5.78 -6.08
CA ALA A 226 12.31 7.23 -5.94
C ALA A 226 11.91 7.74 -4.56
N TRP A 227 10.83 7.20 -3.98
CA TRP A 227 10.42 7.49 -2.61
C TRP A 227 11.49 7.10 -1.58
N ALA A 228 12.19 5.99 -1.81
CA ALA A 228 13.30 5.56 -0.97
C ALA A 228 14.62 6.33 -1.23
N GLU A 229 14.59 7.34 -2.10
CA GLU A 229 15.74 8.15 -2.55
C GLU A 229 16.87 7.33 -3.19
N ILE A 230 16.51 6.22 -3.84
CA ILE A 230 17.47 5.33 -4.51
C ILE A 230 17.76 5.85 -5.93
N CYS A 231 16.74 6.39 -6.58
CA CYS A 231 16.84 7.00 -7.89
C CYS A 231 15.94 8.24 -7.98
N SER A 232 16.08 9.00 -9.07
CA SER A 232 15.07 9.95 -9.50
C SER A 232 14.17 9.31 -10.55
N ASN A 233 12.85 9.50 -10.44
CA ASN A 233 11.87 9.03 -11.43
C ASN A 233 11.50 10.17 -12.38
N ARG A 234 11.91 10.09 -13.65
CA ARG A 234 11.85 11.19 -14.61
C ARG A 234 10.79 10.97 -15.68
N ARG A 235 10.25 12.09 -16.19
CA ARG A 235 9.33 12.08 -17.34
C ARG A 235 10.10 11.77 -18.63
N SER A 236 9.35 11.44 -19.68
CA SER A 236 9.92 11.20 -21.00
C SER A 236 10.61 12.44 -21.54
N ASP A 237 11.77 12.25 -22.14
CA ASP A 237 12.53 13.23 -22.93
C ASP A 237 12.41 12.99 -24.45
N GLY A 238 11.49 12.11 -24.86
CA GLY A 238 11.29 11.69 -26.25
C GLY A 238 11.41 10.19 -26.45
N ASN A 239 12.11 9.48 -25.55
CA ASN A 239 12.36 8.04 -25.65
C ASN A 239 11.62 7.18 -24.60
N GLY A 240 10.75 7.81 -23.80
CA GLY A 240 10.06 7.19 -22.67
C GLY A 240 10.60 7.71 -21.33
N GLY A 241 9.82 7.57 -20.27
CA GLY A 241 10.31 7.96 -18.94
C GLY A 241 11.30 6.94 -18.38
N TYR A 242 12.17 7.40 -17.50
CA TYR A 242 13.32 6.63 -17.00
C TYR A 242 13.53 6.85 -15.51
N ILE A 243 14.33 5.98 -14.91
CA ILE A 243 14.96 6.21 -13.61
C ILE A 243 16.43 6.59 -13.81
N GLU A 244 16.95 7.39 -12.89
CA GLU A 244 18.37 7.75 -12.82
C GLU A 244 18.87 7.53 -11.40
N ILE A 245 19.81 6.61 -11.22
CA ILE A 245 20.31 6.17 -9.92
C ILE A 245 21.04 7.33 -9.22
N CYS A 246 20.72 7.54 -7.95
CA CYS A 246 21.37 8.56 -7.15
C CYS A 246 22.87 8.22 -6.97
N PRO A 247 23.80 9.19 -6.94
CA PRO A 247 25.23 8.92 -6.81
C PRO A 247 25.62 8.03 -5.62
N LYS A 248 24.92 8.18 -4.48
CA LYS A 248 25.13 7.35 -3.27
C LYS A 248 24.86 5.84 -3.50
N TRP A 249 24.10 5.53 -4.54
CA TRP A 249 23.72 4.17 -4.93
C TRP A 249 24.46 3.69 -6.18
N MET A 250 25.38 4.47 -6.78
CA MET A 250 26.10 4.04 -7.98
C MET A 250 27.23 3.04 -7.68
N ASN A 251 27.86 3.17 -6.51
CA ASN A 251 28.99 2.33 -6.10
C ASN A 251 28.55 1.09 -5.33
#